data_AF-A0A0M8P3S1-F1
#
_entry.id   AF-A0A0M8P3S1-F1
#
_cell.length_a   1.000
_cell.length_b   1.000
_cell.length_c   1.000
_cell.angle_alpha   90.00
_cell.angle_beta   90.00
_cell.angle_gamma   90.00
#
_symmetry.space_group_name_H-M   'P 1'
#
loop_
_entity.id
_entity.type
_entity.pdbx_description
1 polymer ?
#
loop_
_entity_poly.entity_id
_entity_poly.type
_entity_poly.pdbx_seq_one_letter_code
_entity_poly.pdbx_strand_id
1 'polypeptide(L)'
;MSLFQPQNKRTAASPASDTPPSENVRTPTQNPQCPQLLTSSHNSQTPVAPKSLKPARPTKATNFEPVRLNGRNWAKLEDQEAQLAAYLRFQNTSDLREFAISWPVLLAEKDFALAAQKTTKAGVLRLLCNPESRSEIVAVDSAPQLAWTWRPGDPIQYQNIQKRNIVAWTLWKMVLNVKQYKAASFAENLARTQIEQVEFLKRHTSEKTGYTLTFPETMDNFPCPELGPLRDKGENELECYNRCWEVLRYLGSGFQRGNWKRRFANIEAMKMGRTVNQSHAPSWMQTAAQPVPLDPSRPIEIEICWVHNERVPMYNETARAIEQAKSRRVAVPGSEFKFPWDPRVFANVQQFRDTIRRCLNCEALGLDLQSLRVHCYDEDEHCHDEADAFTQDWTALIAFFENYHHAKFLLAVRLKPFVIHDPAFSIYEDGNIPIDPLLYLATPDFEINDTNETPDTPQSKD
;
A
#
# COMPACT_ATOMS: atom_id res chain seq x y z
N MET A 1 2.39 -2.44 36.33
CA MET A 1 1.46 -1.75 35.41
C MET A 1 1.57 -2.44 34.06
N SER A 2 0.46 -2.94 33.50
CA SER A 2 0.46 -3.71 32.25
C SER A 2 0.68 -2.79 31.04
N LEU A 3 1.77 -2.97 30.29
CA LEU A 3 2.20 -2.03 29.23
C LEU A 3 1.32 -2.03 27.97
N PHE A 4 0.40 -2.98 27.81
CA PHE A 4 -0.53 -3.03 26.69
C PHE A 4 -1.91 -3.54 27.13
N GLN A 5 -2.80 -2.64 27.58
CA GLN A 5 -4.22 -2.94 27.69
C GLN A 5 -4.99 -2.29 26.54
N PRO A 6 -5.64 -3.05 25.64
CA PRO A 6 -6.59 -2.50 24.70
C PRO A 6 -7.87 -2.06 25.44
N GLN A 7 -8.30 -0.82 25.18
CA GLN A 7 -9.58 -0.31 25.68
C GLN A 7 -10.73 -0.85 24.82
N ASN A 8 -11.34 -1.96 25.26
CA ASN A 8 -12.68 -2.31 24.81
C ASN A 8 -13.69 -1.53 25.65
N LYS A 9 -14.14 -0.36 25.18
CA LYS A 9 -15.36 0.28 25.69
C LYS A 9 -16.57 -0.46 25.09
N ARG A 10 -16.97 -1.56 25.73
CA ARG A 10 -18.36 -2.03 25.66
C ARG A 10 -19.07 -1.49 26.90
N THR A 11 -20.07 -0.65 26.67
CA THR A 11 -21.05 -0.23 27.67
C THR A 11 -21.84 -1.47 28.07
N ALA A 12 -21.64 -1.98 29.29
CA ALA A 12 -22.47 -3.02 29.88
C ALA A 12 -23.35 -2.38 30.96
N ALA A 13 -24.63 -2.72 30.91
CA ALA A 13 -25.65 -2.30 31.87
C ALA A 13 -25.42 -2.96 33.24
N SER A 14 -25.93 -2.26 34.25
CA SER A 14 -25.86 -2.51 35.70
C SER A 14 -26.47 -3.85 36.18
N PRO A 15 -26.23 -4.22 37.47
CA PRO A 15 -26.04 -5.60 37.91
C PRO A 15 -27.22 -6.18 38.71
N ALA A 16 -27.16 -7.49 38.97
CA ALA A 16 -27.90 -8.12 40.06
C ALA A 16 -27.03 -9.18 40.77
N SER A 17 -26.83 -8.92 42.06
CA SER A 17 -26.93 -9.81 43.23
C SER A 17 -25.95 -10.99 43.46
N ASP A 18 -25.15 -10.77 44.51
CA ASP A 18 -24.63 -11.64 45.58
C ASP A 18 -25.15 -13.08 45.68
N THR A 19 -24.22 -14.06 45.81
CA THR A 19 -24.12 -15.02 46.94
C THR A 19 -22.76 -15.78 46.89
N PRO A 20 -22.03 -15.99 48.01
CA PRO A 20 -20.88 -16.91 48.13
C PRO A 20 -21.35 -18.27 48.73
N PRO A 21 -20.50 -19.26 49.15
CA PRO A 21 -19.04 -19.45 49.10
C PRO A 21 -18.62 -20.87 48.61
N SER A 22 -17.32 -21.18 48.54
CA SER A 22 -16.74 -22.36 49.22
C SER A 22 -15.24 -22.51 48.94
N GLU A 23 -14.50 -22.51 50.04
CA GLU A 23 -13.10 -22.91 50.16
C GLU A 23 -12.96 -24.42 49.91
N ASN A 24 -11.89 -24.82 49.21
CA ASN A 24 -11.36 -26.16 49.40
C ASN A 24 -9.83 -26.13 49.38
N VAL A 25 -9.32 -26.27 50.60
CA VAL A 25 -7.95 -26.54 51.00
C VAL A 25 -7.52 -27.92 50.49
N ARG A 26 -6.41 -28.01 49.75
CA ARG A 26 -5.57 -29.21 49.75
C ARG A 26 -4.09 -28.84 49.66
N THR A 27 -3.38 -29.22 50.73
CA THR A 27 -1.95 -29.22 50.97
C THR A 27 -1.23 -30.37 50.22
N PRO A 28 0.11 -30.36 50.18
CA PRO A 28 0.92 -31.02 49.15
C PRO A 28 1.37 -32.43 49.54
N THR A 29 1.68 -33.26 48.53
CA THR A 29 2.44 -34.49 48.73
C THR A 29 3.78 -34.35 48.01
N GLN A 30 4.83 -34.19 48.81
CA GLN A 30 6.21 -34.42 48.41
C GLN A 30 6.46 -35.92 48.34
N ASN A 31 7.23 -36.37 47.33
CA ASN A 31 8.14 -37.49 47.52
C ASN A 31 9.37 -37.35 46.60
N PRO A 32 10.59 -37.71 47.08
CA PRO A 32 11.85 -37.47 46.38
C PRO A 32 12.46 -38.75 45.74
N GLN A 33 13.59 -38.55 45.02
CA GLN A 33 14.58 -39.51 44.48
C GLN A 33 14.24 -40.06 43.07
N CYS A 34 15.16 -40.27 42.11
CA CYS A 34 16.63 -40.36 42.08
C CYS A 34 17.13 -40.09 40.62
N PRO A 35 18.42 -39.82 40.37
CA PRO A 35 18.93 -39.41 39.05
C PRO A 35 19.25 -40.62 38.15
N GLN A 36 18.67 -40.67 36.94
CA GLN A 36 19.07 -41.63 35.91
C GLN A 36 19.98 -40.97 34.87
N LEU A 37 21.03 -41.71 34.56
CA LEU A 37 22.09 -41.41 33.61
C LEU A 37 21.56 -41.08 32.20
N LEU A 38 22.06 -39.97 31.66
CA LEU A 38 21.98 -39.59 30.27
C LEU A 38 22.75 -40.61 29.42
N THR A 39 22.03 -41.42 28.63
CA THR A 39 22.57 -42.09 27.44
C THR A 39 22.04 -41.34 26.23
N SER A 40 22.93 -40.63 25.54
CA SER A 40 22.65 -39.87 24.33
C SER A 40 22.46 -40.82 23.14
N SER A 41 21.23 -41.28 22.92
CA SER A 41 20.84 -41.90 21.66
C SER A 41 20.67 -40.81 20.59
N HIS A 42 21.65 -40.65 19.71
CA HIS A 42 21.50 -39.92 18.46
C HIS A 42 20.48 -40.66 17.58
N ASN A 43 19.21 -40.28 17.72
CA ASN A 43 18.17 -40.64 16.76
C ASN A 43 18.38 -39.80 15.51
N SER A 44 18.94 -40.41 14.48
CA SER A 44 18.97 -39.90 13.11
C SER A 44 17.54 -39.88 12.56
N GLN A 45 16.80 -38.80 12.84
CA GLN A 45 15.53 -38.54 12.16
C GLN A 45 15.81 -38.19 10.70
N THR A 46 15.30 -39.02 9.81
CA THR A 46 15.22 -38.77 8.36
C THR A 46 14.61 -37.39 8.09
N PRO A 47 15.15 -36.59 7.14
CA PRO A 47 14.64 -35.26 6.83
C PRO A 47 13.20 -35.36 6.32
N VAL A 48 12.24 -34.92 7.13
CA VAL A 48 10.85 -34.81 6.71
C VAL A 48 10.78 -33.67 5.69
N ALA A 49 10.35 -33.98 4.46
CA ALA A 49 10.17 -32.99 3.41
C ALA A 49 9.35 -31.79 3.92
N PRO A 50 9.75 -30.54 3.61
CA PRO A 50 9.10 -29.36 4.14
C PRO A 50 7.62 -29.35 3.74
N LYS A 51 6.73 -29.40 4.74
CA LYS A 51 5.29 -29.28 4.52
C LYS A 51 5.01 -27.91 3.89
N SER A 52 4.35 -27.90 2.73
CA SER A 52 3.94 -26.67 2.05
C SER A 52 3.13 -25.77 2.99
N LEU A 53 3.44 -24.48 3.03
CA LEU A 53 2.72 -23.51 3.83
C LEU A 53 1.25 -23.40 3.37
N LYS A 54 0.34 -23.25 4.33
CA LYS A 54 -1.09 -23.06 4.04
C LYS A 54 -1.34 -21.61 3.62
N PRO A 55 -2.27 -21.34 2.69
CA PRO A 55 -2.62 -19.97 2.34
C PRO A 55 -3.25 -19.22 3.53
N ALA A 56 -2.98 -17.91 3.60
CA ALA A 56 -3.67 -17.01 4.50
C ALA A 56 -5.15 -16.93 4.15
N ARG A 57 -5.98 -16.69 5.16
CA ARG A 57 -7.40 -16.45 4.92
C ARG A 57 -7.55 -15.09 4.23
N PRO A 58 -8.44 -14.96 3.23
CA PRO A 58 -8.74 -13.67 2.64
C PRO A 58 -9.09 -12.66 3.73
N THR A 59 -8.48 -11.49 3.64
CA THR A 59 -8.74 -10.36 4.54
C THR A 59 -9.71 -9.40 3.88
N LYS A 60 -10.49 -8.69 4.70
CA LYS A 60 -11.37 -7.64 4.17
C LYS A 60 -10.52 -6.57 3.49
N ALA A 61 -11.01 -6.05 2.36
CA ALA A 61 -10.42 -4.89 1.72
C ALA A 61 -10.27 -3.76 2.75
N THR A 62 -9.11 -3.14 2.75
CA THR A 62 -8.78 -2.06 3.67
C THR A 62 -8.86 -0.73 2.95
N ASN A 63 -9.48 0.26 3.58
CA ASN A 63 -9.65 1.60 3.01
C ASN A 63 -8.52 2.57 3.42
N PHE A 64 -7.32 2.06 3.75
CA PHE A 64 -6.18 2.94 4.06
C PHE A 64 -5.36 3.24 2.82
N GLU A 65 -4.93 4.49 2.73
CA GLU A 65 -4.21 5.09 1.60
C GLU A 65 -2.71 5.21 1.95
N PRO A 66 -1.84 5.54 0.96
CA PRO A 66 -0.47 5.95 1.25
C PRO A 66 -0.45 7.08 2.29
N VAL A 67 0.59 7.11 3.13
CA VAL A 67 0.68 8.07 4.24
C VAL A 67 0.66 9.49 3.71
N ARG A 68 -0.30 10.28 4.20
CA ARG A 68 -0.37 11.73 4.00
C ARG A 68 -0.56 12.39 5.36
N LEU A 69 0.14 13.49 5.64
CA LEU A 69 0.06 14.18 6.94
C LEU A 69 -1.37 14.60 7.33
N ASN A 70 -2.16 14.98 6.33
CA ASN A 70 -3.58 15.33 6.48
C ASN A 70 -4.52 14.22 5.98
N GLY A 71 -3.97 13.07 5.60
CA GLY A 71 -4.72 11.91 5.14
C GLY A 71 -5.56 11.32 6.26
N ARG A 72 -6.72 10.81 5.89
CA ARG A 72 -7.56 9.98 6.77
C ARG A 72 -7.18 8.51 6.55
N ASN A 73 -7.56 7.62 7.46
CA ASN A 73 -7.37 6.17 7.33
C ASN A 73 -5.91 5.73 7.19
N TRP A 74 -5.13 5.85 8.26
CA TRP A 74 -3.76 5.31 8.28
C TRP A 74 -3.81 3.80 8.52
N ALA A 75 -2.79 3.08 8.04
CA ALA A 75 -2.63 1.65 8.30
C ALA A 75 -2.71 1.35 9.82
N LYS A 76 -3.46 0.30 10.16
CA LYS A 76 -3.62 -0.27 11.50
C LYS A 76 -3.70 -1.78 11.37
N LEU A 77 -2.53 -2.40 11.33
CA LEU A 77 -2.33 -3.78 10.90
C LEU A 77 -1.79 -4.67 12.02
N GLU A 78 -1.75 -4.19 13.27
CA GLU A 78 -1.14 -4.94 14.39
C GLU A 78 -1.79 -6.32 14.64
N ASP A 79 -3.08 -6.45 14.34
CA ASP A 79 -3.85 -7.68 14.47
C ASP A 79 -4.11 -8.39 13.13
N GLN A 80 -3.62 -7.83 12.01
CA GLN A 80 -3.83 -8.30 10.65
C GLN A 80 -2.53 -8.82 10.04
N GLU A 81 -2.00 -9.90 10.63
CA GLU A 81 -0.67 -10.44 10.32
C GLU A 81 -0.39 -10.66 8.82
N ALA A 82 -1.34 -11.22 8.06
CA ALA A 82 -1.18 -11.43 6.61
C ALA A 82 -1.15 -10.11 5.82
N GLN A 83 -1.93 -9.11 6.23
CA GLN A 83 -1.93 -7.79 5.58
C GLN A 83 -0.66 -7.00 5.93
N LEU A 84 -0.18 -7.10 7.18
CA LEU A 84 1.10 -6.51 7.55
C LEU A 84 2.26 -7.15 6.78
N ALA A 85 2.27 -8.47 6.62
CA ALA A 85 3.26 -9.16 5.83
C ALA A 85 3.25 -8.68 4.37
N ALA A 86 2.07 -8.58 3.75
CA ALA A 86 1.91 -8.05 2.39
C ALA A 86 2.37 -6.59 2.27
N TYR A 87 2.01 -5.75 3.26
CA TYR A 87 2.36 -4.33 3.33
C TYR A 87 3.88 -4.09 3.45
N LEU A 88 4.62 -5.09 3.93
CA LEU A 88 6.09 -5.13 4.01
C LEU A 88 6.74 -5.94 2.87
N ARG A 89 5.94 -6.41 1.91
CA ARG A 89 6.32 -7.27 0.77
C ARG A 89 6.89 -8.65 1.13
N PHE A 90 6.54 -9.19 2.30
CA PHE A 90 6.82 -10.59 2.62
C PHE A 90 5.86 -11.54 1.90
N GLN A 91 6.37 -12.68 1.45
CA GLN A 91 5.58 -13.72 0.76
C GLN A 91 4.82 -14.63 1.73
N ASN A 92 5.19 -14.60 3.00
CA ASN A 92 4.57 -15.41 4.03
C ASN A 92 4.65 -14.70 5.40
N THR A 93 3.83 -15.15 6.35
CA THR A 93 3.83 -14.58 7.72
C THR A 93 4.96 -15.12 8.60
N SER A 94 5.66 -16.18 8.20
CA SER A 94 6.86 -16.65 8.93
C SER A 94 7.97 -15.61 8.82
N ASP A 95 8.20 -15.05 7.63
CA ASP A 95 9.19 -14.01 7.39
C ASP A 95 8.92 -12.76 8.25
N LEU A 96 7.64 -12.35 8.32
CA LEU A 96 7.22 -11.25 9.20
C LEU A 96 7.55 -11.55 10.67
N ARG A 97 7.28 -12.78 11.15
CA ARG A 97 7.58 -13.16 12.53
C ARG A 97 9.08 -13.13 12.79
N GLU A 98 9.89 -13.67 11.86
CA GLU A 98 11.35 -13.71 11.97
C GLU A 98 11.93 -12.31 12.04
N PHE A 99 11.47 -11.43 11.13
CA PHE A 99 11.86 -10.03 11.16
C PHE A 99 11.40 -9.32 12.44
N ALA A 100 10.18 -9.57 12.94
CA ALA A 100 9.65 -8.92 14.14
C ALA A 100 10.46 -9.22 15.42
N ILE A 101 11.17 -10.36 15.47
CA ILE A 101 12.05 -10.73 16.59
C ILE A 101 13.53 -10.55 16.29
N SER A 102 13.86 -9.85 15.20
CA SER A 102 15.24 -9.52 14.82
C SER A 102 15.76 -8.28 15.54
N TRP A 103 17.09 -8.11 15.58
CA TRP A 103 17.73 -7.04 16.34
C TRP A 103 17.24 -5.61 16.03
N PRO A 104 16.92 -5.19 14.79
CA PRO A 104 16.45 -3.83 14.53
C PRO A 104 15.13 -3.51 15.23
N VAL A 105 14.23 -4.49 15.30
CA VAL A 105 12.90 -4.35 15.91
C VAL A 105 13.00 -4.40 17.43
N LEU A 106 13.73 -5.38 17.97
CA LEU A 106 13.89 -5.54 19.43
C LEU A 106 14.65 -4.36 20.06
N LEU A 107 15.64 -3.82 19.35
CA LEU A 107 16.36 -2.63 19.78
C LEU A 107 15.46 -1.40 19.80
N ALA A 108 14.61 -1.23 18.77
CA ALA A 108 13.67 -0.11 18.69
C ALA A 108 12.53 -0.23 19.72
N GLU A 109 12.06 -1.43 20.02
CA GLU A 109 10.97 -1.67 20.98
C GLU A 109 11.26 -1.05 22.37
N LYS A 110 12.52 -1.14 22.81
CA LYS A 110 13.02 -0.62 24.10
C LYS A 110 12.55 0.81 24.38
N ASP A 111 12.68 1.69 23.38
CA ASP A 111 12.32 3.11 23.52
C ASP A 111 10.91 3.41 23.02
N PHE A 112 10.38 2.57 22.11
CA PHE A 112 9.05 2.74 21.55
C PHE A 112 7.93 2.42 22.54
N ALA A 113 7.99 1.28 23.24
CA ALA A 113 6.82 0.69 23.89
C ALA A 113 6.17 1.61 24.93
N LEU A 114 6.97 2.23 25.78
CA LEU A 114 6.48 3.16 26.81
C LEU A 114 6.05 4.50 26.21
N ALA A 115 6.84 5.05 25.28
CA ALA A 115 6.60 6.37 24.70
C ALA A 115 5.41 6.38 23.71
N ALA A 116 5.15 5.26 23.03
CA ALA A 116 4.05 5.12 22.09
C ALA A 116 2.67 4.99 22.78
N GLN A 117 2.62 4.75 24.09
CA GLN A 117 1.35 4.64 24.82
C GLN A 117 0.52 5.93 24.71
N LYS A 118 -0.66 5.80 24.09
CA LYS A 118 -1.59 6.91 23.82
C LYS A 118 -1.01 7.99 22.89
N THR A 119 0.13 7.73 22.25
CA THR A 119 0.71 8.62 21.25
C THR A 119 0.05 8.38 19.90
N THR A 120 -0.38 9.46 19.24
CA THR A 120 -0.95 9.37 17.90
C THR A 120 0.15 9.34 16.85
N LYS A 121 0.01 8.44 15.88
CA LYS A 121 0.96 8.33 14.76
C LYS A 121 1.11 9.65 13.99
N ALA A 122 0.01 10.41 13.84
CA ALA A 122 -0.01 11.70 13.16
C ALA A 122 0.93 12.75 13.77
N GLY A 123 0.99 12.85 15.11
CA GLY A 123 1.89 13.77 15.77
C GLY A 123 3.35 13.41 15.51
N VAL A 124 3.68 12.12 15.47
CA VAL A 124 5.03 11.61 15.28
C VAL A 124 5.51 11.80 13.84
N LEU A 125 4.72 11.39 12.84
CA LEU A 125 5.12 11.54 11.43
C LEU A 125 5.21 13.00 11.00
N ARG A 126 4.44 13.91 11.64
CA ARG A 126 4.59 15.36 11.42
C ARG A 126 5.97 15.87 11.81
N LEU A 127 6.53 15.40 12.92
CA LEU A 127 7.89 15.75 13.34
C LEU A 127 8.93 15.24 12.33
N LEU A 128 8.75 14.02 11.81
CA LEU A 128 9.66 13.44 10.82
C LEU A 128 9.54 14.07 9.43
N CYS A 129 8.41 14.70 9.12
CA CYS A 129 8.21 15.44 7.87
C CYS A 129 8.76 16.87 7.93
N ASN A 130 8.76 17.50 9.11
CA ASN A 130 9.27 18.86 9.29
C ASN A 130 10.81 18.85 9.33
N PRO A 131 11.51 19.60 8.45
CA PRO A 131 12.98 19.58 8.38
C PRO A 131 13.69 19.99 9.67
N GLU A 132 13.18 20.99 10.39
CA GLU A 132 13.78 21.51 11.63
C GLU A 132 13.66 20.46 12.74
N SER A 133 12.44 19.98 13.01
CA SER A 133 12.19 18.94 14.01
C SER A 133 12.94 17.64 13.67
N ARG A 134 13.00 17.27 12.39
CA ARG A 134 13.77 16.10 11.94
C ARG A 134 15.25 16.27 12.22
N SER A 135 15.82 17.47 12.05
CA SER A 135 17.23 17.73 12.32
C SER A 135 17.55 17.58 13.80
N GLU A 136 16.68 18.09 14.68
CA GLU A 136 16.79 17.87 16.14
C GLU A 136 16.71 16.39 16.51
N ILE A 137 15.80 15.63 15.87
CA ILE A 137 15.69 14.19 16.08
C ILE A 137 16.98 13.48 15.65
N VAL A 138 17.51 13.79 14.47
CA VAL A 138 18.70 13.15 13.91
C VAL A 138 19.95 13.43 14.74
N ALA A 139 20.01 14.60 15.39
CA ALA A 139 21.15 15.01 16.22
C ALA A 139 21.31 14.21 17.53
N VAL A 140 20.32 13.40 17.92
CA VAL A 140 20.42 12.56 19.12
C VAL A 140 21.04 11.21 18.78
N ASP A 141 22.20 10.91 19.36
CA ASP A 141 22.97 9.73 18.94
C ASP A 141 22.43 8.40 19.47
N SER A 142 22.10 8.29 20.76
CA SER A 142 21.89 6.98 21.40
C SER A 142 20.89 6.92 22.55
N ALA A 143 20.63 8.03 23.26
CA ALA A 143 19.83 8.04 24.49
C ALA A 143 18.64 9.02 24.40
N PRO A 144 17.57 8.67 23.66
CA PRO A 144 16.43 9.57 23.47
C PRO A 144 15.72 9.93 24.78
N GLN A 145 15.71 9.01 25.75
CA GLN A 145 15.09 9.22 27.07
C GLN A 145 15.80 10.31 27.88
N LEU A 146 17.11 10.52 27.65
CA LEU A 146 17.88 11.58 28.31
C LEU A 146 17.67 12.92 27.61
N ALA A 147 17.69 12.93 26.27
CA ALA A 147 17.46 14.12 25.47
C ALA A 147 16.05 14.70 25.67
N TRP A 148 15.04 13.82 25.76
CA TRP A 148 13.63 14.18 25.90
C TRP A 148 13.05 13.62 27.19
N THR A 149 13.62 14.05 28.31
CA THR A 149 13.22 13.58 29.65
C THR A 149 11.83 14.09 30.02
N TRP A 150 10.99 13.21 30.57
CA TRP A 150 9.70 13.55 31.18
C TRP A 150 9.41 12.66 32.40
N ARG A 151 8.55 13.13 33.32
CA ARG A 151 8.15 12.47 34.55
C ARG A 151 6.62 12.39 34.69
N PRO A 152 6.07 11.43 35.44
CA PRO A 152 4.62 11.31 35.65
C PRO A 152 3.91 12.54 36.24
N GLY A 153 4.64 13.46 36.87
CA GLY A 153 4.11 14.71 37.42
C GLY A 153 4.15 15.91 36.46
N ASP A 154 4.81 15.80 35.31
CA ASP A 154 4.94 16.92 34.37
C ASP A 154 3.59 17.24 33.70
N PRO A 155 3.40 18.45 33.15
CA PRO A 155 2.21 18.76 32.36
C PRO A 155 1.99 17.75 31.23
N ILE A 156 0.74 17.27 31.06
CA ILE A 156 0.39 16.24 30.08
C ILE A 156 0.85 16.61 28.66
N GLN A 157 0.73 17.89 28.29
CA GLN A 157 1.18 18.39 26.99
C GLN A 157 2.69 18.23 26.81
N TYR A 158 3.47 18.58 27.85
CA TYR A 158 4.92 18.40 27.85
C TYR A 158 5.29 16.91 27.72
N GLN A 159 4.70 16.03 28.53
CA GLN A 159 4.91 14.59 28.42
C GLN A 159 4.61 14.07 27.01
N ASN A 160 3.51 14.52 26.40
CA ASN A 160 3.11 14.12 25.06
C ASN A 160 4.11 14.59 23.99
N ILE A 161 4.70 15.77 24.13
CA ILE A 161 5.74 16.27 23.22
C ILE A 161 6.98 15.39 23.33
N GLN A 162 7.49 15.17 24.54
CA GLN A 162 8.70 14.37 24.74
C GLN A 162 8.52 12.93 24.25
N LYS A 163 7.37 12.32 24.55
CA LYS A 163 7.01 10.99 24.03
C LYS A 163 6.99 10.93 22.51
N ARG A 164 6.43 11.94 21.84
CA ARG A 164 6.43 12.00 20.36
C ARG A 164 7.84 12.09 19.80
N ASN A 165 8.73 12.87 20.42
CA ASN A 165 10.13 12.97 20.00
C ASN A 165 10.86 11.64 20.14
N ILE A 166 10.71 10.95 21.29
CA ILE A 166 11.30 9.63 21.51
C ILE A 166 10.80 8.63 20.46
N VAL A 167 9.50 8.61 20.17
CA VAL A 167 8.95 7.70 19.16
C VAL A 167 9.45 8.05 17.76
N ALA A 168 9.49 9.33 17.40
CA ALA A 168 9.99 9.78 16.10
C ALA A 168 11.46 9.36 15.89
N TRP A 169 12.30 9.58 16.90
CA TRP A 169 13.68 9.14 16.92
C TRP A 169 13.80 7.62 16.75
N THR A 170 12.97 6.87 17.47
CA THR A 170 12.98 5.41 17.43
C THR A 170 12.67 4.88 16.03
N LEU A 171 11.65 5.43 15.36
CA LEU A 171 11.31 5.06 13.98
C LEU A 171 12.44 5.41 13.01
N TRP A 172 13.05 6.58 13.16
CA TRP A 172 14.17 7.00 12.32
C TRP A 172 15.39 6.08 12.49
N LYS A 173 15.80 5.80 13.72
CA LYS A 173 16.89 4.84 14.01
C LYS A 173 16.55 3.44 13.51
N MET A 174 15.31 2.99 13.66
CA MET A 174 14.88 1.69 13.15
C MET A 174 15.05 1.60 11.63
N VAL A 175 14.69 2.64 10.87
CA VAL A 175 14.92 2.67 9.40
C VAL A 175 16.41 2.52 9.07
N LEU A 176 17.31 3.21 9.80
CA LEU A 176 18.76 3.05 9.60
C LEU A 176 19.25 1.64 9.97
N ASN A 177 18.75 1.10 11.08
CA ASN A 177 19.09 -0.24 11.54
C ASN A 177 18.62 -1.31 10.54
N VAL A 178 17.46 -1.15 9.91
CA VAL A 178 16.98 -2.05 8.85
C VAL A 178 17.87 -1.99 7.61
N LYS A 179 18.41 -0.81 7.25
CA LYS A 179 19.41 -0.71 6.17
C LYS A 179 20.69 -1.47 6.50
N GLN A 180 21.18 -1.36 7.74
CA GLN A 180 22.34 -2.14 8.20
C GLN A 180 22.04 -3.63 8.21
N TYR A 181 20.89 -4.03 8.73
CA TYR A 181 20.42 -5.41 8.76
C TYR A 181 20.41 -6.05 7.36
N LYS A 182 19.96 -5.30 6.35
CA LYS A 182 19.97 -5.74 4.94
C LYS A 182 21.38 -5.94 4.38
N ALA A 183 22.35 -5.13 4.82
CA ALA A 183 23.73 -5.16 4.33
C ALA A 183 24.63 -6.12 5.14
N ALA A 184 24.22 -6.47 6.35
CA ALA A 184 24.97 -7.33 7.26
C ALA A 184 24.97 -8.80 6.79
N SER A 185 26.02 -9.51 7.18
CA SER A 185 26.09 -10.96 6.95
C SER A 185 25.08 -11.72 7.83
N PHE A 186 24.76 -12.95 7.45
CA PHE A 186 23.93 -13.84 8.27
C PHE A 186 24.48 -13.98 9.70
N ALA A 187 25.79 -14.23 9.83
CA ALA A 187 26.43 -14.42 11.14
C ALA A 187 26.35 -13.16 12.02
N GLU A 188 26.51 -11.98 11.42
CA GLU A 188 26.37 -10.71 12.14
C GLU A 188 24.92 -10.49 12.61
N ASN A 189 23.95 -10.71 11.72
CA ASN A 189 22.53 -10.58 12.07
C ASN A 189 22.12 -11.58 13.16
N LEU A 190 22.64 -12.81 13.13
CA LEU A 190 22.42 -13.81 14.17
C LEU A 190 22.98 -13.36 15.51
N ALA A 191 24.26 -12.96 15.55
CA ALA A 191 24.91 -12.52 16.77
C ALA A 191 24.19 -11.32 17.41
N ARG A 192 23.86 -10.29 16.62
CA ARG A 192 23.13 -9.11 17.12
C ARG A 192 21.72 -9.45 17.58
N THR A 193 21.02 -10.33 16.85
CA THR A 193 19.66 -10.77 17.22
C THR A 193 19.67 -11.52 18.54
N GLN A 194 20.62 -12.43 18.76
CA GLN A 194 20.74 -13.16 20.04
C GLN A 194 21.01 -12.21 21.21
N ILE A 195 21.89 -11.21 21.04
CA ILE A 195 22.16 -10.19 22.05
C ILE A 195 20.88 -9.42 22.41
N GLU A 196 20.16 -8.91 21.40
CA GLU A 196 18.93 -8.15 21.64
C GLU A 196 17.78 -8.99 22.20
N GLN A 197 17.69 -10.28 21.83
CA GLN A 197 16.72 -11.22 22.42
C GLN A 197 16.99 -11.42 23.92
N VAL A 198 18.24 -11.62 24.33
CA VAL A 198 18.61 -11.74 25.76
C VAL A 198 18.27 -10.46 26.52
N GLU A 199 18.64 -9.30 25.98
CA GLU A 199 18.35 -8.01 26.62
C GLU A 199 16.85 -7.71 26.64
N PHE A 200 16.09 -8.11 25.61
CA PHE A 200 14.63 -8.03 25.60
C PHE A 200 14.00 -8.89 26.70
N LEU A 201 14.41 -10.16 26.83
CA LEU A 201 13.92 -11.03 27.90
C LEU A 201 14.21 -10.45 29.28
N LYS A 202 15.41 -9.92 29.49
CA LYS A 202 15.80 -9.26 30.75
C LYS A 202 14.90 -8.07 31.07
N ARG A 203 14.59 -7.21 30.09
CA ARG A 203 13.66 -6.07 30.26
C ARG A 203 12.27 -6.53 30.72
N HIS A 204 11.74 -7.59 30.10
CA HIS A 204 10.38 -8.07 30.37
C HIS A 204 10.25 -9.13 31.46
N THR A 205 11.34 -9.64 32.03
CA THR A 205 11.32 -10.63 33.13
C THR A 205 10.66 -10.07 34.40
N SER A 206 10.73 -8.75 34.62
CA SER A 206 10.16 -8.08 35.79
C SER A 206 8.68 -7.72 35.65
N GLU A 207 8.14 -7.79 34.42
CA GLU A 207 6.74 -7.48 34.18
C GLU A 207 5.90 -8.65 34.68
N LYS A 208 5.07 -8.40 35.70
CA LYS A 208 4.12 -9.37 36.30
C LYS A 208 3.00 -9.82 35.34
N THR A 209 3.33 -10.09 34.08
CA THR A 209 2.39 -10.45 33.03
C THR A 209 1.93 -11.91 33.16
N GLY A 210 2.62 -12.74 33.95
CA GLY A 210 2.24 -14.12 34.19
C GLY A 210 2.50 -15.06 33.01
N TYR A 211 3.27 -14.60 32.01
CA TYR A 211 3.66 -15.39 30.85
C TYR A 211 5.19 -15.44 30.76
N THR A 212 5.73 -16.65 30.55
CA THR A 212 7.15 -16.83 30.22
C THR A 212 7.37 -16.53 28.75
N LEU A 213 8.16 -15.50 28.46
CA LEU A 213 8.59 -15.18 27.11
C LEU A 213 9.82 -16.03 26.76
N THR A 214 9.81 -16.63 25.58
CA THR A 214 10.93 -17.37 25.01
C THR A 214 11.10 -16.98 23.54
N PHE A 215 12.28 -17.18 23.00
CA PHE A 215 12.55 -17.08 21.57
C PHE A 215 12.97 -18.46 21.04
N PRO A 216 12.93 -18.69 19.72
CA PRO A 216 13.48 -19.91 19.13
C PRO A 216 14.99 -19.97 19.39
N GLU A 217 15.52 -21.17 19.66
CA GLU A 217 16.96 -21.36 19.91
C GLU A 217 17.81 -21.06 18.67
N THR A 218 17.23 -21.24 17.48
CA THR A 218 17.86 -21.02 16.19
C THR A 218 16.95 -20.19 15.29
N MET A 219 17.58 -19.42 14.41
CA MET A 219 16.92 -18.65 13.36
C MET A 219 17.42 -19.20 12.01
N ASP A 220 16.50 -19.59 11.15
CA ASP A 220 16.85 -20.18 9.86
C ASP A 220 17.21 -19.12 8.81
N ASN A 221 16.66 -17.90 8.96
CA ASN A 221 16.82 -16.83 8.00
C ASN A 221 16.73 -15.43 8.66
N PHE A 222 17.10 -14.40 7.89
CA PHE A 222 17.00 -12.99 8.24
C PHE A 222 16.27 -12.21 7.13
N PRO A 223 14.96 -12.44 6.97
CA PRO A 223 14.16 -11.75 5.96
C PRO A 223 14.14 -10.25 6.25
N CYS A 224 14.26 -9.44 5.20
CA CYS A 224 14.28 -7.99 5.29
C CYS A 224 13.04 -7.40 4.60
N PRO A 225 12.30 -6.49 5.25
CA PRO A 225 11.13 -5.87 4.65
C PRO A 225 11.53 -4.85 3.58
N GLU A 226 10.58 -4.54 2.69
CA GLU A 226 10.65 -3.35 1.85
C GLU A 226 9.95 -2.18 2.54
N LEU A 227 10.73 -1.31 3.19
CA LEU A 227 10.17 -0.15 3.91
C LEU A 227 9.71 0.99 2.98
N GLY A 228 10.03 0.94 1.68
CA GLY A 228 9.71 2.00 0.73
C GLY A 228 10.54 3.28 0.92
N PRO A 229 10.11 4.41 0.33
CA PRO A 229 8.84 4.56 -0.38
C PRO A 229 8.78 3.85 -1.75
N LEU A 230 7.63 3.26 -2.06
CA LEU A 230 7.23 2.83 -3.39
C LEU A 230 6.74 4.03 -4.20
N ARG A 231 7.68 4.79 -4.75
CA ARG A 231 7.40 6.06 -5.45
C ARG A 231 6.51 5.86 -6.67
N ASP A 232 6.65 4.73 -7.37
CA ASP A 232 5.80 4.30 -8.48
C ASP A 232 4.34 4.03 -8.05
N LYS A 233 4.10 3.83 -6.75
CA LYS A 233 2.77 3.64 -6.15
C LYS A 233 2.27 4.87 -5.40
N GLY A 234 2.90 6.03 -5.59
CA GLY A 234 2.50 7.30 -4.97
C GLY A 234 2.84 7.42 -3.48
N GLU A 235 3.72 6.59 -2.94
CA GLU A 235 4.23 6.75 -1.57
C GLU A 235 5.21 7.92 -1.46
N ASN A 236 5.29 8.49 -0.26
CA ASN A 236 6.35 9.43 0.13
C ASN A 236 7.23 8.85 1.24
N GLU A 237 8.30 9.56 1.57
CA GLU A 237 9.30 9.15 2.57
C GLU A 237 8.73 8.80 3.95
N LEU A 238 7.51 9.25 4.30
CA LEU A 238 6.90 8.90 5.59
C LEU A 238 6.43 7.45 5.67
N GLU A 239 6.26 6.76 4.54
CA GLU A 239 5.80 5.37 4.51
C GLU A 239 6.76 4.44 5.25
N CYS A 240 8.08 4.68 5.16
CA CYS A 240 9.07 3.85 5.84
C CYS A 240 8.91 3.90 7.37
N TYR A 241 8.62 5.08 7.92
CA TYR A 241 8.35 5.24 9.35
C TYR A 241 7.00 4.64 9.75
N ASN A 242 6.00 4.75 8.87
CA ASN A 242 4.69 4.13 9.11
C ASN A 242 4.78 2.61 9.16
N ARG A 243 5.54 1.98 8.25
CA ARG A 243 5.83 0.54 8.27
C ARG A 243 6.56 0.12 9.55
N CYS A 244 7.60 0.85 9.95
CA CYS A 244 8.29 0.61 11.22
C CYS A 244 7.34 0.67 12.42
N TRP A 245 6.43 1.67 12.45
CA TRP A 245 5.41 1.79 13.48
C TRP A 245 4.53 0.54 13.54
N GLU A 246 4.01 0.07 12.40
CA GLU A 246 3.14 -1.11 12.35
C GLU A 246 3.85 -2.39 12.82
N VAL A 247 5.14 -2.56 12.47
CA VAL A 247 5.94 -3.70 12.96
C VAL A 247 6.09 -3.67 14.48
N LEU A 248 6.39 -2.51 15.06
CA LEU A 248 6.53 -2.36 16.52
C LEU A 248 5.20 -2.59 17.24
N ARG A 249 4.09 -2.14 16.65
CA ARG A 249 2.73 -2.43 17.17
C ARG A 249 2.39 -3.91 17.08
N TYR A 250 2.78 -4.58 15.98
CA TYR A 250 2.61 -6.02 15.81
C TYR A 250 3.42 -6.82 16.85
N LEU A 251 4.68 -6.46 17.10
CA LEU A 251 5.47 -7.04 18.19
C LEU A 251 4.77 -6.82 19.55
N GLY A 252 4.33 -5.60 19.82
CA GLY A 252 3.56 -5.26 21.03
C GLY A 252 2.26 -6.06 21.20
N SER A 253 1.57 -6.40 20.09
CA SER A 253 0.39 -7.27 20.12
C SER A 253 0.73 -8.72 20.54
N GLY A 254 2.00 -9.12 20.44
CA GLY A 254 2.52 -10.40 20.91
C GLY A 254 2.32 -10.62 22.40
N PHE A 255 2.33 -9.55 23.20
CA PHE A 255 2.10 -9.62 24.65
C PHE A 255 0.63 -9.89 25.04
N GLN A 256 -0.30 -9.85 24.09
CA GLN A 256 -1.69 -10.24 24.36
C GLN A 256 -1.82 -11.75 24.50
N ARG A 257 -2.74 -12.20 25.37
CA ARG A 257 -2.85 -13.58 25.88
C ARG A 257 -2.70 -14.64 24.79
N GLY A 258 -1.58 -15.37 24.83
CA GLY A 258 -1.27 -16.50 23.94
C GLY A 258 -0.66 -16.14 22.58
N ASN A 259 -0.61 -14.86 22.19
CA ASN A 259 -0.05 -14.45 20.91
C ASN A 259 1.45 -14.73 20.81
N TRP A 260 2.21 -14.46 21.89
CA TRP A 260 3.64 -14.75 21.94
C TRP A 260 3.92 -16.22 21.66
N LYS A 261 3.26 -17.12 22.41
CA LYS A 261 3.40 -18.58 22.23
C LYS A 261 3.07 -19.03 20.81
N ARG A 262 2.06 -18.41 20.20
CA ARG A 262 1.58 -18.74 18.86
C ARG A 262 2.47 -18.21 17.73
N ARG A 263 3.21 -17.12 17.96
CA ARG A 263 3.94 -16.41 16.90
C ARG A 263 5.46 -16.50 17.04
N PHE A 264 5.99 -16.43 18.26
CA PHE A 264 7.41 -16.13 18.50
C PHE A 264 8.13 -17.13 19.41
N ALA A 265 7.41 -17.96 20.18
CA ALA A 265 8.03 -18.71 21.27
C ALA A 265 9.01 -19.82 20.86
N ASN A 266 8.85 -20.41 19.67
CA ASN A 266 9.68 -21.51 19.17
C ASN A 266 9.65 -21.59 17.64
N ILE A 267 10.52 -22.41 17.07
CA ILE A 267 10.69 -22.53 15.62
C ILE A 267 9.42 -23.07 14.95
N GLU A 268 8.65 -23.94 15.62
CA GLU A 268 7.39 -24.45 15.09
C GLU A 268 6.36 -23.33 14.92
N ALA A 269 6.25 -22.44 15.91
CA ALA A 269 5.38 -21.27 15.86
C ALA A 269 5.77 -20.34 14.70
N MET A 270 7.07 -20.14 14.45
CA MET A 270 7.56 -19.37 13.31
C MET A 270 7.16 -20.03 11.99
N LYS A 271 7.47 -21.33 11.84
CA LYS A 271 7.21 -22.13 10.62
C LYS A 271 5.73 -22.40 10.35
N MET A 272 4.86 -22.26 11.35
CA MET A 272 3.41 -22.27 11.19
C MET A 272 2.84 -20.98 10.55
N GLY A 273 3.65 -20.29 9.75
CA GLY A 273 3.18 -19.15 8.99
C GLY A 273 2.23 -19.55 7.87
N ARG A 274 1.77 -18.55 7.13
CA ARG A 274 0.88 -18.72 6.00
C ARG A 274 1.40 -17.96 4.79
N THR A 275 1.18 -18.53 3.61
CA THR A 275 1.46 -17.85 2.35
C THR A 275 0.56 -16.63 2.20
N VAL A 276 1.14 -15.51 1.78
CA VAL A 276 0.49 -14.21 1.64
C VAL A 276 0.33 -13.91 0.16
N ASN A 277 -0.92 -13.76 -0.29
CA ASN A 277 -1.23 -13.40 -1.67
C ASN A 277 -1.28 -11.87 -1.87
N GLN A 278 -1.14 -11.42 -3.10
CA GLN A 278 -1.26 -9.99 -3.49
C GLN A 278 -2.55 -9.34 -2.98
N SER A 279 -3.67 -10.07 -2.94
CA SER A 279 -4.95 -9.57 -2.43
C SER A 279 -4.93 -9.10 -0.97
N HIS A 280 -3.90 -9.46 -0.19
CA HIS A 280 -3.72 -8.99 1.19
C HIS A 280 -3.03 -7.62 1.25
N ALA A 281 -2.34 -7.20 0.19
CA ALA A 281 -1.72 -5.88 0.12
C ALA A 281 -2.82 -4.79 0.02
N PRO A 282 -2.55 -3.56 0.45
CA PRO A 282 -3.45 -2.43 0.20
C PRO A 282 -3.70 -2.26 -1.30
N SER A 283 -4.90 -1.83 -1.70
CA SER A 283 -5.28 -1.72 -3.12
C SER A 283 -4.28 -0.94 -3.97
N TRP A 284 -3.71 0.14 -3.42
CA TRP A 284 -2.71 0.97 -4.10
C TRP A 284 -1.32 0.31 -4.20
N MET A 285 -1.01 -0.68 -3.36
CA MET A 285 0.22 -1.49 -3.45
C MET A 285 0.07 -2.72 -4.34
N GLN A 286 -1.17 -3.17 -4.55
CA GLN A 286 -1.41 -4.30 -5.42
C GLN A 286 -0.84 -3.94 -6.79
N THR A 287 -0.02 -4.84 -7.32
CA THR A 287 0.27 -4.74 -8.75
C THR A 287 -1.09 -4.90 -9.40
N ALA A 288 -1.57 -3.86 -10.09
CA ALA A 288 -2.73 -4.03 -10.95
C ALA A 288 -2.47 -5.34 -11.68
N ALA A 289 -3.35 -6.34 -11.50
CA ALA A 289 -3.27 -7.53 -12.33
C ALA A 289 -3.03 -7.00 -13.72
N GLN A 290 -1.91 -7.37 -14.35
CA GLN A 290 -1.61 -6.84 -15.67
C GLN A 290 -2.91 -6.92 -16.45
N PRO A 291 -3.40 -5.79 -17.02
CA PRO A 291 -4.65 -5.82 -17.75
C PRO A 291 -4.51 -7.03 -18.66
N VAL A 292 -5.42 -8.00 -18.47
CA VAL A 292 -5.55 -9.12 -19.41
C VAL A 292 -5.44 -8.46 -20.78
N PRO A 293 -4.50 -8.88 -21.65
CA PRO A 293 -4.27 -8.20 -22.91
C PRO A 293 -5.62 -7.87 -23.50
N LEU A 294 -5.92 -6.56 -23.57
CA LEU A 294 -7.18 -6.07 -24.11
C LEU A 294 -7.37 -6.79 -25.41
N ASP A 295 -8.42 -7.59 -25.54
CA ASP A 295 -8.69 -8.30 -26.78
C ASP A 295 -8.80 -7.22 -27.87
N PRO A 296 -7.82 -7.11 -28.78
CA PRO A 296 -7.80 -6.05 -29.78
C PRO A 296 -8.92 -6.23 -30.81
N SER A 297 -9.70 -7.31 -30.69
CA SER A 297 -10.76 -7.70 -31.62
C SER A 297 -11.95 -6.74 -31.72
N ARG A 298 -12.14 -5.80 -30.77
CA ARG A 298 -13.24 -4.83 -30.83
C ARG A 298 -12.74 -3.38 -30.92
N PRO A 299 -12.63 -2.81 -32.13
CA PRO A 299 -12.38 -1.38 -32.28
C PRO A 299 -13.54 -0.56 -31.71
N ILE A 300 -13.20 0.47 -30.93
CA ILE A 300 -14.18 1.44 -30.42
C ILE A 300 -14.26 2.61 -31.39
N GLU A 301 -15.45 2.86 -31.95
CA GLU A 301 -15.66 4.05 -32.78
C GLU A 301 -16.11 5.23 -31.91
N ILE A 302 -15.36 6.34 -32.00
CA ILE A 302 -15.70 7.58 -31.32
C ILE A 302 -15.88 8.69 -32.35
N GLU A 303 -17.03 9.35 -32.26
CA GLU A 303 -17.30 10.58 -32.98
C GLU A 303 -17.20 11.75 -32.02
N ILE A 304 -16.40 12.76 -32.38
CA ILE A 304 -16.35 14.01 -31.63
C ILE A 304 -17.38 14.95 -32.23
N CYS A 305 -18.29 15.44 -31.39
CA CYS A 305 -19.21 16.53 -31.71
C CYS A 305 -18.84 17.75 -30.87
N TRP A 306 -18.24 18.74 -31.51
CA TRP A 306 -17.97 20.04 -30.94
C TRP A 306 -19.22 20.90 -30.97
N VAL A 307 -19.81 21.12 -29.79
CA VAL A 307 -21.05 21.90 -29.64
C VAL A 307 -20.71 23.38 -29.51
N HIS A 308 -20.96 24.17 -30.57
CA HIS A 308 -20.67 25.62 -30.61
C HIS A 308 -21.86 26.46 -31.13
N ASN A 309 -23.04 26.29 -30.54
CA ASN A 309 -24.24 27.08 -30.89
C ASN A 309 -24.62 28.11 -29.81
N GLU A 310 -25.57 29.00 -30.13
CA GLU A 310 -26.05 30.09 -29.25
C GLU A 310 -26.58 29.63 -27.89
N ARG A 311 -26.88 28.33 -27.71
CA ARG A 311 -27.35 27.77 -26.44
C ARG A 311 -26.21 27.42 -25.48
N VAL A 312 -24.97 27.45 -25.94
CA VAL A 312 -23.78 27.11 -25.13
C VAL A 312 -23.33 28.36 -24.36
N PRO A 313 -23.02 28.23 -23.05
CA PRO A 313 -22.44 29.34 -22.29
C PRO A 313 -21.17 29.88 -22.97
N MET A 314 -21.01 31.20 -22.98
CA MET A 314 -19.88 31.88 -23.61
C MET A 314 -19.79 31.72 -25.14
N TYR A 315 -20.93 31.49 -25.82
CA TYR A 315 -20.98 31.40 -27.28
C TYR A 315 -20.36 32.63 -27.97
N ASN A 316 -20.72 33.85 -27.55
CA ASN A 316 -20.24 35.08 -28.18
C ASN A 316 -18.72 35.24 -28.07
N GLU A 317 -18.16 34.89 -26.91
CA GLU A 317 -16.72 34.94 -26.66
C GLU A 317 -15.98 33.86 -27.43
N THR A 318 -16.54 32.65 -27.51
CA THR A 318 -16.00 31.54 -28.29
C THR A 318 -16.01 31.87 -29.79
N ALA A 319 -17.13 32.40 -30.31
CA ALA A 319 -17.25 32.86 -31.68
C ALA A 319 -16.23 33.97 -32.00
N ARG A 320 -16.04 34.92 -31.08
CA ARG A 320 -15.02 35.97 -31.21
C ARG A 320 -13.60 35.40 -31.26
N ALA A 321 -13.27 34.43 -30.40
CA ALA A 321 -11.97 33.76 -30.40
C ALA A 321 -11.71 33.03 -31.74
N ILE A 322 -12.73 32.35 -32.27
CA ILE A 322 -12.67 31.68 -33.59
C ILE A 322 -12.43 32.71 -34.71
N GLU A 323 -13.17 33.82 -34.75
CA GLU A 323 -12.97 34.85 -35.76
C GLU A 323 -11.57 35.51 -35.67
N GLN A 324 -11.05 35.70 -34.45
CA GLN A 324 -9.67 36.14 -34.23
C GLN A 324 -8.64 35.08 -34.67
N ALA A 325 -8.92 33.79 -34.52
CA ALA A 325 -8.05 32.72 -35.02
C ALA A 325 -8.07 32.66 -36.56
N LYS A 326 -9.25 32.81 -37.19
CA LYS A 326 -9.38 32.88 -38.65
C LYS A 326 -8.62 34.05 -39.26
N SER A 327 -8.64 35.23 -38.62
CA SER A 327 -7.85 36.38 -39.09
C SER A 327 -6.34 36.14 -39.03
N ARG A 328 -5.89 35.25 -38.14
CA ARG A 328 -4.52 34.73 -38.04
C ARG A 328 -4.25 33.52 -38.95
N ARG A 329 -5.21 33.16 -39.83
CA ARG A 329 -5.17 32.00 -40.74
C ARG A 329 -5.06 30.64 -40.04
N VAL A 330 -5.57 30.54 -38.81
CA VAL A 330 -5.67 29.26 -38.09
C VAL A 330 -6.84 28.45 -38.64
N ALA A 331 -6.59 27.17 -38.94
CA ALA A 331 -7.64 26.26 -39.37
C ALA A 331 -8.59 25.92 -38.22
N VAL A 332 -9.90 26.00 -38.49
CA VAL A 332 -10.97 25.64 -37.55
C VAL A 332 -11.42 24.21 -37.88
N PRO A 333 -11.42 23.29 -36.92
CA PRO A 333 -11.87 21.92 -37.14
C PRO A 333 -13.38 21.89 -37.47
N GLY A 334 -13.81 20.81 -38.14
CA GLY A 334 -15.23 20.55 -38.34
C GLY A 334 -15.97 20.38 -37.01
N SER A 335 -17.28 20.65 -37.01
CA SER A 335 -18.14 20.45 -35.83
C SER A 335 -18.24 18.98 -35.44
N GLU A 336 -18.09 18.07 -36.41
CA GLU A 336 -18.18 16.63 -36.22
C GLU A 336 -17.04 15.94 -36.98
N PHE A 337 -16.36 14.99 -36.32
CA PHE A 337 -15.33 14.16 -36.96
C PHE A 337 -15.06 12.88 -36.15
N LYS A 338 -14.58 11.84 -36.83
CA LYS A 338 -14.14 10.61 -36.17
C LYS A 338 -12.84 10.84 -35.39
N PHE A 339 -12.83 10.46 -34.12
CA PHE A 339 -11.63 10.48 -33.30
C PHE A 339 -10.71 9.32 -33.73
N PRO A 340 -9.44 9.58 -34.06
CA PRO A 340 -8.58 8.57 -34.68
C PRO A 340 -7.98 7.58 -33.68
N TRP A 341 -8.31 7.69 -32.39
CA TRP A 341 -7.67 6.93 -31.32
C TRP A 341 -8.69 6.16 -30.49
N ASP A 342 -8.33 4.94 -30.12
CA ASP A 342 -9.04 4.19 -29.10
C ASP A 342 -8.71 4.78 -27.71
N PRO A 343 -9.69 5.18 -26.88
CA PRO A 343 -9.42 5.75 -25.56
C PRO A 343 -8.62 4.84 -24.63
N ARG A 344 -8.69 3.52 -24.84
CA ARG A 344 -8.05 2.53 -23.97
C ARG A 344 -6.53 2.57 -24.05
N VAL A 345 -5.98 3.24 -25.06
CA VAL A 345 -4.53 3.37 -25.28
C VAL A 345 -3.90 4.45 -24.40
N PHE A 346 -4.69 5.39 -23.87
CA PHE A 346 -4.18 6.47 -23.05
C PHE A 346 -3.89 5.99 -21.63
N ALA A 347 -2.71 6.35 -21.10
CA ALA A 347 -2.31 5.92 -19.76
C ALA A 347 -3.15 6.56 -18.66
N ASN A 348 -3.72 7.74 -18.93
CA ASN A 348 -4.53 8.51 -17.99
C ASN A 348 -5.50 9.45 -18.74
N VAL A 349 -6.45 10.04 -17.99
CA VAL A 349 -7.47 10.94 -18.54
C VAL A 349 -6.89 12.27 -19.05
N GLN A 350 -5.77 12.73 -18.50
CA GLN A 350 -5.09 13.95 -18.93
C GLN A 350 -4.60 13.80 -20.37
N GLN A 351 -3.97 12.67 -20.70
CA GLN A 351 -3.52 12.36 -22.07
C GLN A 351 -4.68 12.29 -23.07
N PHE A 352 -5.79 11.68 -22.66
CA PHE A 352 -7.00 11.63 -23.48
C PHE A 352 -7.53 13.04 -23.77
N ARG A 353 -7.70 13.88 -22.73
CA ARG A 353 -8.15 15.28 -22.86
C ARG A 353 -7.20 16.13 -23.71
N ASP A 354 -5.90 15.98 -23.52
CA ASP A 354 -4.91 16.72 -24.29
C ASP A 354 -4.89 16.31 -25.76
N THR A 355 -5.15 15.04 -26.05
CA THR A 355 -5.28 14.57 -27.43
C THR A 355 -6.51 15.17 -28.10
N ILE A 356 -7.63 15.32 -27.37
CA ILE A 356 -8.82 16.03 -27.86
C ILE A 356 -8.52 17.51 -28.10
N ARG A 357 -7.80 18.18 -27.18
CA ARG A 357 -7.36 19.59 -27.37
C ARG A 357 -6.56 19.75 -28.66
N ARG A 358 -5.67 18.81 -28.96
CA ARG A 358 -4.86 18.81 -30.19
C ARG A 358 -5.72 18.58 -31.43
N CYS A 359 -6.63 17.61 -31.40
CA CYS A 359 -7.56 17.34 -32.51
C CYS A 359 -8.44 18.56 -32.83
N LEU A 360 -8.84 19.31 -31.80
CA LEU A 360 -9.64 20.53 -31.94
C LEU A 360 -8.80 21.81 -32.14
N ASN A 361 -7.48 21.71 -32.22
CA ASN A 361 -6.57 22.84 -32.36
C ASN A 361 -6.78 23.94 -31.30
N CYS A 362 -7.14 23.53 -30.08
CA CYS A 362 -7.61 24.41 -29.00
C CYS A 362 -6.63 25.57 -28.70
N GLU A 363 -5.33 25.27 -28.62
CA GLU A 363 -4.29 26.27 -28.32
C GLU A 363 -4.23 27.38 -29.38
N ALA A 364 -4.20 27.02 -30.68
CA ALA A 364 -4.14 28.00 -31.75
C ALA A 364 -5.43 28.84 -31.85
N LEU A 365 -6.57 28.21 -31.52
CA LEU A 365 -7.87 28.88 -31.46
C LEU A 365 -8.03 29.79 -30.23
N GLY A 366 -7.18 29.66 -29.21
CA GLY A 366 -7.37 30.36 -27.93
C GLY A 366 -8.54 29.83 -27.12
N LEU A 367 -8.79 28.52 -27.24
CA LEU A 367 -9.87 27.80 -26.59
C LEU A 367 -9.31 26.69 -25.69
N ASP A 368 -10.05 26.32 -24.65
CA ASP A 368 -9.77 25.18 -23.76
C ASP A 368 -11.05 24.39 -23.52
N LEU A 369 -10.91 23.15 -23.05
CA LEU A 369 -12.04 22.30 -22.69
C LEU A 369 -12.84 22.94 -21.54
N GLN A 370 -14.13 23.09 -21.75
CA GLN A 370 -15.09 23.50 -20.73
C GLN A 370 -15.83 22.28 -20.16
N SER A 371 -16.25 21.36 -21.02
CA SER A 371 -16.89 20.11 -20.64
C SER A 371 -16.61 19.03 -21.67
N LEU A 372 -16.55 17.78 -21.20
CA LEU A 372 -16.34 16.61 -22.04
C LEU A 372 -17.29 15.50 -21.61
N ARG A 373 -18.31 15.22 -22.41
CA ARG A 373 -19.34 14.21 -22.11
C ARG A 373 -19.28 13.08 -23.13
N VAL A 374 -19.19 11.86 -22.64
CA VAL A 374 -19.25 10.65 -23.47
C VAL A 374 -20.68 10.15 -23.41
N HIS A 375 -21.29 10.00 -24.58
CA HIS A 375 -22.59 9.37 -24.73
C HIS A 375 -22.41 8.03 -25.44
N CYS A 376 -23.11 7.00 -24.96
CA CYS A 376 -23.26 5.76 -25.67
C CYS A 376 -24.73 5.59 -26.06
N TYR A 377 -24.96 5.11 -27.29
CA TYR A 377 -26.27 4.74 -27.79
C TYR A 377 -26.24 3.25 -28.12
N ASP A 378 -27.07 2.48 -27.43
CA ASP A 378 -27.33 1.09 -27.80
C ASP A 378 -28.31 1.08 -28.99
N GLU A 379 -27.97 0.39 -30.08
CA GLU A 379 -28.81 0.28 -31.28
C GLU A 379 -30.11 -0.50 -30.99
N ASP A 380 -30.10 -1.37 -29.97
CA ASP A 380 -31.19 -2.31 -29.73
C ASP A 380 -32.15 -1.87 -28.59
N GLU A 381 -31.71 -1.08 -27.60
CA GLU A 381 -32.48 -0.90 -26.35
C GLU A 381 -32.99 0.51 -26.02
N HIS A 382 -32.81 1.54 -26.87
CA HIS A 382 -33.09 2.95 -26.50
C HIS A 382 -32.36 3.40 -25.21
N CYS A 383 -31.39 2.62 -24.75
CA CYS A 383 -30.59 2.93 -23.57
C CYS A 383 -29.56 4.01 -23.95
N HIS A 384 -29.66 5.13 -23.24
CA HIS A 384 -28.72 6.24 -23.32
C HIS A 384 -27.95 6.30 -22.00
N ASP A 385 -26.68 5.93 -22.08
CA ASP A 385 -25.75 6.05 -20.96
C ASP A 385 -24.80 7.22 -21.21
N GLU A 386 -24.45 7.94 -20.14
CA GLU A 386 -23.49 9.04 -20.20
C GLU A 386 -22.42 8.98 -19.12
N ALA A 387 -21.22 9.46 -19.47
CA ALA A 387 -20.09 9.60 -18.58
C ALA A 387 -19.48 11.02 -18.70
N ASP A 388 -19.01 11.56 -17.58
CA ASP A 388 -18.33 12.86 -17.53
C ASP A 388 -16.82 12.67 -17.54
N ALA A 389 -16.22 12.73 -18.72
CA ALA A 389 -14.79 12.55 -18.89
C ALA A 389 -13.94 13.71 -18.33
N PHE A 390 -14.57 14.74 -17.77
CA PHE A 390 -13.86 15.82 -17.09
C PHE A 390 -13.69 15.57 -15.59
N THR A 391 -14.67 14.92 -14.95
CA THR A 391 -14.74 14.76 -13.48
C THR A 391 -14.59 13.31 -13.01
N GLN A 392 -14.85 12.34 -13.88
CA GLN A 392 -14.81 10.92 -13.56
C GLN A 392 -13.38 10.39 -13.47
N ASP A 393 -13.16 9.42 -12.58
CA ASP A 393 -11.90 8.68 -12.51
C ASP A 393 -11.63 7.92 -13.81
N TRP A 394 -10.37 7.89 -14.25
CA TRP A 394 -9.98 7.27 -15.51
C TRP A 394 -10.36 5.79 -15.57
N THR A 395 -10.24 5.06 -14.46
CA THR A 395 -10.61 3.63 -14.39
C THR A 395 -12.09 3.43 -14.67
N ALA A 396 -12.94 4.31 -14.12
CA ALA A 396 -14.38 4.23 -14.33
C ALA A 396 -14.77 4.64 -15.76
N LEU A 397 -14.03 5.57 -16.37
CA LEU A 397 -14.23 5.95 -17.76
C LEU A 397 -13.77 4.86 -18.75
N ILE A 398 -12.65 4.19 -18.46
CA ILE A 398 -12.23 3.00 -19.24
C ILE A 398 -13.26 1.88 -19.13
N ALA A 399 -13.76 1.59 -17.92
CA ALA A 399 -14.83 0.60 -17.74
C ALA A 399 -16.10 0.95 -18.54
N PHE A 400 -16.39 2.24 -18.73
CA PHE A 400 -17.49 2.71 -19.57
C PHE A 400 -17.26 2.41 -21.06
N PHE A 401 -16.02 2.57 -21.54
CA PHE A 401 -15.61 2.21 -22.89
C PHE A 401 -15.53 0.69 -23.11
N GLU A 402 -15.21 -0.09 -22.07
CA GLU A 402 -15.09 -1.54 -22.13
C GLU A 402 -16.43 -2.29 -22.05
N ASN A 403 -17.54 -1.59 -21.83
CA ASN A 403 -18.84 -2.24 -21.77
C ASN A 403 -19.16 -2.94 -23.11
N TYR A 404 -19.38 -4.26 -23.04
CA TYR A 404 -19.64 -5.11 -24.21
C TYR A 404 -20.88 -4.71 -25.01
N HIS A 405 -21.82 -3.99 -24.41
CA HIS A 405 -23.01 -3.49 -25.10
C HIS A 405 -22.72 -2.22 -25.93
N HIS A 406 -21.57 -1.57 -25.73
CA HIS A 406 -21.26 -0.27 -26.32
C HIS A 406 -20.26 -0.39 -27.47
N ALA A 407 -20.66 -0.03 -28.70
CA ALA A 407 -19.76 -0.05 -29.87
C ALA A 407 -19.46 1.34 -30.45
N LYS A 408 -20.39 2.29 -30.27
CA LYS A 408 -20.32 3.63 -30.84
C LYS A 408 -20.49 4.66 -29.74
N PHE A 409 -19.53 5.57 -29.64
CA PHE A 409 -19.55 6.63 -28.64
C PHE A 409 -19.57 7.99 -29.32
N LEU A 410 -20.38 8.90 -28.77
CA LEU A 410 -20.41 10.30 -29.16
C LEU A 410 -19.79 11.13 -28.04
N LEU A 411 -18.70 11.82 -28.35
CA LEU A 411 -18.01 12.71 -27.45
C LEU A 411 -18.48 14.14 -27.68
N ALA A 412 -19.38 14.62 -26.82
CA ALA A 412 -19.86 15.98 -26.83
C ALA A 412 -18.86 16.91 -26.13
N VAL A 413 -18.22 17.77 -26.91
CA VAL A 413 -17.18 18.70 -26.44
C VAL A 413 -17.73 20.12 -26.41
N ARG A 414 -17.52 20.81 -25.28
CA ARG A 414 -17.72 22.28 -25.19
C ARG A 414 -16.40 22.94 -24.88
N LEU A 415 -16.18 24.09 -25.51
CA LEU A 415 -14.96 24.86 -25.38
C LEU A 415 -15.26 26.21 -24.73
N LYS A 416 -14.27 26.78 -24.05
CA LYS A 416 -14.28 28.13 -23.47
C LYS A 416 -13.04 28.89 -23.92
N PRO A 417 -13.09 30.23 -24.07
CA PRO A 417 -11.92 31.03 -24.39
C PRO A 417 -10.92 31.06 -23.23
N PHE A 418 -9.63 31.18 -23.55
CA PHE A 418 -8.55 31.49 -22.61
C PHE A 418 -7.63 32.60 -23.15
N VAL A 419 -6.80 33.18 -22.28
CA VAL A 419 -5.88 34.27 -22.64
C VAL A 419 -4.60 33.70 -23.25
N ILE A 420 -4.44 33.83 -24.57
CA ILE A 420 -3.29 33.31 -25.33
C ILE A 420 -1.96 33.96 -24.93
N HIS A 421 -1.99 35.17 -24.36
CA HIS A 421 -0.79 36.00 -24.14
C HIS A 421 -0.03 35.72 -22.85
N ASP A 422 -0.39 34.68 -22.09
CA ASP A 422 0.41 34.24 -20.94
C ASP A 422 1.37 33.13 -21.37
N PRO A 423 2.68 33.44 -21.57
CA PRO A 423 3.67 32.44 -21.98
C PRO A 423 3.94 31.36 -20.92
N ALA A 424 3.46 31.53 -19.68
CA ALA A 424 3.56 30.53 -18.63
C ALA A 424 2.34 29.59 -18.57
N PHE A 425 1.27 29.90 -19.31
CA PHE A 425 0.03 29.13 -19.28
C PHE A 425 0.01 28.07 -20.38
N SER A 426 0.01 26.79 -19.97
CA SER A 426 -0.24 25.66 -20.86
C SER A 426 -1.64 25.11 -20.62
N ILE A 427 -2.38 24.86 -21.70
CA ILE A 427 -3.69 24.17 -21.63
C ILE A 427 -3.54 22.65 -21.52
N TYR A 428 -2.32 22.11 -21.69
CA TYR A 428 -2.07 20.68 -21.60
C TYR A 428 -1.84 20.27 -20.15
N GLU A 429 -2.49 19.19 -19.75
CA GLU A 429 -2.48 18.70 -18.37
C GLU A 429 -1.40 17.65 -18.15
N ASP A 430 -1.05 16.90 -19.19
CA ASP A 430 0.00 15.90 -19.15
C ASP A 430 1.34 16.48 -19.61
N GLY A 431 2.36 16.33 -18.78
CA GLY A 431 3.73 16.78 -19.07
C GLY A 431 4.51 15.83 -20.00
N ASN A 432 3.91 14.71 -20.42
CA ASN A 432 4.58 13.75 -21.28
C ASN A 432 4.47 14.13 -22.76
N ILE A 433 5.35 13.53 -23.56
CA ILE A 433 5.38 13.68 -25.01
C ILE A 433 4.05 13.12 -25.57
N PRO A 434 3.39 13.83 -26.52
CA PRO A 434 2.18 13.33 -27.17
C PRO A 434 2.39 11.93 -27.75
N ILE A 435 1.35 11.09 -27.72
CA ILE A 435 1.36 9.82 -28.44
C ILE A 435 1.55 10.11 -29.93
N ASP A 436 2.62 9.57 -30.51
CA ASP A 436 2.95 9.78 -31.92
C ASP A 436 1.96 8.98 -32.81
N PRO A 437 1.16 9.67 -33.66
CA PRO A 437 0.23 9.05 -34.62
C PRO A 437 0.85 7.95 -35.48
N LEU A 438 2.13 8.08 -35.83
CA LEU A 438 2.82 7.16 -36.71
C LEU A 438 3.28 5.90 -35.99
N LEU A 439 3.54 5.96 -34.68
CA LEU A 439 4.01 4.80 -33.90
C LEU A 439 2.90 3.80 -33.60
N TYR A 440 1.65 4.25 -33.50
CA TYR A 440 0.52 3.39 -33.15
C TYR A 440 -0.12 2.72 -34.37
N LEU A 441 -0.28 3.46 -35.48
CA LEU A 441 -0.79 2.91 -36.74
C LEU A 441 0.22 2.01 -37.48
N ALA A 442 1.51 2.07 -37.11
CA ALA A 442 2.56 1.25 -37.70
C ALA A 442 2.77 -0.11 -37.01
N THR A 443 2.00 -0.45 -35.99
CA THR A 443 1.95 -1.84 -35.48
C THR A 443 1.12 -2.65 -36.47
N PRO A 444 1.72 -3.48 -37.34
CA PRO A 444 0.96 -4.27 -38.29
C PRO A 444 0.18 -5.30 -37.49
N ASP A 445 -1.06 -5.59 -37.93
CA ASP A 445 -1.80 -6.76 -37.50
C ASP A 445 -0.86 -7.97 -37.50
N PHE A 446 -0.57 -8.51 -36.31
CA PHE A 446 0.14 -9.77 -36.20
C PHE A 446 -0.79 -10.84 -36.77
N GLU A 447 -0.65 -11.11 -38.08
CA GLU A 447 -1.10 -12.35 -38.68
C GLU A 447 -0.37 -13.48 -37.95
N ILE A 448 -1.06 -14.09 -36.97
CA ILE A 448 -0.69 -15.37 -36.39
C ILE A 448 -0.88 -16.39 -37.51
N ASN A 449 0.18 -16.60 -38.31
CA ASN A 449 0.27 -17.75 -39.19
C ASN A 449 0.42 -19.01 -38.31
N ASP A 450 -0.71 -19.63 -38.02
CA ASP A 450 -0.80 -20.99 -37.52
C ASP A 450 -0.53 -21.96 -38.70
N THR A 451 0.74 -22.15 -39.04
CA THR A 451 1.18 -23.32 -39.81
C THR A 451 1.77 -24.34 -38.85
N ASN A 452 0.89 -25.14 -38.25
CA ASN A 452 1.25 -26.46 -37.74
C ASN A 452 1.49 -27.40 -38.93
N GLU A 453 2.70 -27.40 -39.47
CA GLU A 453 3.16 -28.52 -40.29
C GLU A 453 3.33 -29.75 -39.39
N THR A 454 2.51 -30.76 -39.67
CA THR A 454 2.57 -32.08 -39.04
C THR A 454 3.67 -32.88 -39.74
N PRO A 455 4.63 -33.52 -39.04
CA PRO A 455 5.63 -34.34 -39.72
C PRO A 455 5.03 -35.68 -40.13
N ASP A 456 4.98 -35.91 -41.44
CA ASP A 456 4.64 -37.20 -42.03
C ASP A 456 5.60 -38.30 -41.55
N THR A 457 5.00 -39.41 -41.13
CA THR A 457 5.70 -40.66 -40.76
C THR A 457 6.00 -41.45 -42.04
N PRO A 458 7.22 -41.97 -42.25
CA PRO A 458 7.51 -42.77 -43.44
C PRO A 458 6.89 -44.17 -43.34
N GLN A 459 6.04 -44.52 -44.31
CA GLN A 459 5.61 -45.89 -44.56
C GLN A 459 6.75 -46.70 -45.17
N SER A 460 7.12 -47.80 -44.51
CA SER A 460 7.91 -48.88 -45.10
C SER A 460 7.06 -49.66 -46.11
N LYS A 461 7.60 -49.89 -47.30
CA LYS A 461 7.14 -50.96 -48.20
C LYS A 461 8.03 -52.18 -47.98
N ASP A 462 7.39 -53.28 -47.61
CA ASP A 462 7.46 -54.54 -48.37
C ASP A 462 6.24 -54.60 -49.31
#